data_AF-A0A920GMR0-F1
#
_entry.id   AF-A0A920GMR0-F1
#
_cell.length_a   1.000
_cell.length_b   1.000
_cell.length_c   1.000
_cell.angle_alpha   90.00
_cell.angle_beta   90.00
_cell.angle_gamma   90.00
#
_symmetry.space_group_name_H-M   'P 1'
#
loop_
_entity.id
_entity.type
_entity.pdbx_description
1 polymer ?
#
loop_
_entity_poly.entity_id
_entity_poly.type
_entity_poly.pdbx_seq_one_letter_code
_entity_poly.pdbx_strand_id
1 'polypeptide(L)' 'MMEAVEDGAEEVLLFNERGELTEAAACNVFIVSGGAVLTPELDHQILPGVTRRQCIELLSATPTGRSKRDLCTLKKC' A
#
# COMPACT_ATOMS: atom_id res chain seq x y z
N MET A 1 14.16 -4.39 10.49
CA MET A 1 13.83 -5.59 9.69
C MET A 1 14.23 -6.87 10.41
N MET A 2 15.50 -7.08 10.80
CA MET A 2 15.89 -8.26 11.59
C MET A 2 15.06 -8.44 12.88
N GLU A 3 14.84 -7.35 13.62
CA GLU A 3 13.99 -7.36 14.83
C GLU A 3 12.57 -7.91 14.56
N ALA A 4 11.92 -7.48 13.48
CA ALA A 4 10.59 -7.97 13.14
C ALA A 4 10.59 -9.47 12.77
N VAL A 5 11.67 -9.95 12.16
CA VAL A 5 11.85 -11.39 11.87
C VAL A 5 12.05 -12.18 13.17
N GLU A 6 12.80 -11.64 14.12
CA GLU A 6 12.98 -12.23 15.46
C GLU A 6 11.65 -12.31 16.23
N ASP A 7 10.78 -11.32 16.05
CA ASP A 7 9.41 -11.31 16.58
C ASP A 7 8.43 -12.20 15.78
N GLY A 8 8.92 -12.91 14.76
CA GLY A 8 8.13 -13.85 13.96
C GLY A 8 7.25 -13.21 12.89
N ALA A 9 7.47 -11.94 12.54
CA ALA A 9 6.78 -11.29 11.43
C ALA A 9 7.36 -11.76 10.08
N GLU A 10 6.47 -12.05 9.14
CA GLU A 10 6.84 -12.44 7.77
C GLU A 10 7.21 -11.24 6.89
N GLU A 11 6.70 -10.05 7.23
CA GLU A 11 6.87 -8.82 6.46
C GLU A 11 6.75 -7.60 7.39
N VAL A 12 7.33 -6.47 6.98
CA VAL A 12 7.40 -5.23 7.75
C VAL A 12 6.82 -4.08 6.95
N LEU A 13 5.86 -3.36 7.53
CA LEU A 13 5.35 -2.11 6.97
C LEU A 13 6.34 -0.97 7.22
N LEU A 14 6.64 -0.22 6.17
CA LEU A 14 7.56 0.90 6.17
C LEU A 14 6.80 2.22 6.19
N PHE A 15 7.35 3.19 6.92
CA PHE A 15 6.78 4.53 7.06
C PHE A 15 7.87 5.57 6.82
N ASN A 16 7.50 6.68 6.19
CA ASN A 16 8.40 7.82 6.06
C ASN A 16 8.50 8.64 7.35
N GLU A 17 9.34 9.68 7.36
CA GLU A 17 9.55 10.56 8.51
C GLU A 17 8.29 11.31 8.97
N ARG A 18 7.30 11.45 8.08
CA ARG A 18 5.99 12.06 8.41
C ARG A 18 5.00 11.04 8.99
N GLY A 19 5.41 9.79 9.21
CA GLY A 19 4.56 8.71 9.70
C GLY A 19 3.57 8.20 8.66
N GLU A 20 3.84 8.41 7.37
CA GLU A 20 2.99 7.96 6.27
C GLU A 20 3.48 6.61 5.76
N LEU A 21 2.57 5.67 5.57
CA LEU A 21 2.84 4.34 5.02
C LEU A 21 3.37 4.46 3.59
N THR A 22 4.49 3.81 3.31
CA THR A 22 5.14 3.82 2.00
C THR A 22 4.93 2.49 1.28
N GLU A 23 5.57 1.44 1.78
CA GLU A 23 5.49 0.08 1.25
C GLU A 23 5.84 -0.94 2.35
N ALA A 24 6.07 -2.19 1.97
CA ALA A 24 6.63 -3.21 2.85
C ALA A 24 8.08 -3.54 2.44
N ALA A 25 8.80 -4.42 3.15
CA ALA A 25 10.20 -4.68 2.87
C ALA A 25 10.44 -5.21 1.44
N ALA A 26 9.53 -6.04 0.92
CA ALA A 26 9.67 -6.64 -0.41
C ALA A 26 8.46 -6.44 -1.34
N CYS A 27 7.44 -5.68 -0.91
CA CYS A 27 6.22 -5.50 -1.70
C CYS A 27 5.53 -4.16 -1.46
N ASN A 28 4.65 -3.76 -2.40
CA ASN A 28 3.75 -2.63 -2.17
C ASN A 28 2.54 -3.06 -1.33
N VAL A 29 1.92 -2.11 -0.62
CA VAL A 29 0.82 -2.38 0.30
C VAL A 29 -0.53 -1.93 -0.28
N PHE A 30 -1.56 -2.74 -0.05
CA PHE A 30 -2.95 -2.44 -0.31
C PHE A 30 -3.78 -2.62 0.96
N ILE A 31 -4.67 -1.68 1.27
CA ILE A 31 -5.60 -1.73 2.40
C ILE A 31 -7.02 -1.77 1.89
N VAL A 32 -7.83 -2.72 2.36
CA VAL A 32 -9.26 -2.77 2.06
C VAL A 32 -10.02 -2.22 3.27
N SER A 33 -10.67 -1.09 3.11
CA SER A 33 -11.42 -0.44 4.19
C SER A 33 -12.63 0.31 3.65
N GLY A 34 -13.79 0.21 4.33
CA GLY A 34 -15.00 0.92 3.91
C GLY A 34 -15.52 0.55 2.51
N GLY A 35 -15.14 -0.62 1.98
CA GLY A 35 -15.43 -1.01 0.61
C GLY A 35 -14.59 -0.30 -0.46
N ALA A 36 -13.51 0.37 -0.07
CA ALA A 36 -12.49 0.93 -0.94
C ALA A 36 -11.18 0.15 -0.82
N VAL A 37 -10.38 0.18 -1.89
CA VAL A 37 -9.01 -0.34 -1.90
C VAL A 37 -8.07 0.86 -1.95
N LEU A 38 -7.23 0.98 -0.92
CA LEU A 38 -6.28 2.06 -0.72
C LEU A 38 -4.87 1.53 -0.96
N THR A 39 -4.01 2.35 -1.53
CA THR A 39 -2.57 2.10 -1.61
C THR A 39 -1.84 3.43 -1.53
N PRO A 40 -0.63 3.51 -0.95
CA PRO A 40 0.14 4.74 -0.93
C PRO A 40 0.30 5.34 -2.34
N GLU A 41 0.25 6.67 -2.44
CA GLU A 41 0.46 7.37 -3.70
C GLU A 41 1.86 7.08 -4.25
N LEU A 42 2.00 7.02 -5.58
CA LEU A 42 3.33 6.84 -6.18
C LEU A 42 4.10 8.15 -6.12
N ASP A 43 5.17 8.18 -5.34
CA ASP A 43 6.12 9.28 -5.24
C ASP A 43 7.58 8.78 -5.36
N HIS A 44 8.55 9.58 -4.94
CA HIS A 44 9.97 9.23 -4.97
C HIS A 44 10.42 8.34 -3.78
N GLN A 45 9.52 7.94 -2.89
CA GLN A 45 9.81 7.19 -1.67
C GLN A 45 9.32 5.74 -1.72
N ILE A 46 8.65 5.32 -2.81
CA ILE A 46 8.17 3.94 -2.99
C ILE A 46 8.52 3.40 -4.36
N LEU A 47 8.66 2.08 -4.46
CA LEU A 47 8.92 1.42 -5.73
C LEU A 47 7.67 1.38 -6.63
N PRO A 48 7.79 1.71 -7.94
CA PRO A 48 6.69 1.60 -8.91
C PRO A 48 6.43 0.14 -9.31
N GLY A 49 5.99 -0.68 -8.36
CA GLY A 49 5.86 -2.12 -8.54
C GLY A 49 4.94 -2.53 -9.69
N VAL A 50 5.38 -3.54 -10.45
CA VAL A 50 4.66 -4.06 -11.62
C VAL A 50 3.30 -4.64 -11.21
N THR A 51 3.27 -5.46 -10.15
CA THR A 51 2.02 -6.03 -9.62
C THR A 51 1.07 -4.94 -9.15
N ARG A 52 1.58 -3.91 -8.46
CA ARG A 52 0.77 -2.77 -8.00
C ARG A 52 0.07 -2.10 -9.18
N ARG A 53 0.79 -1.85 -10.27
CA ARG A 53 0.24 -1.25 -11.49
C ARG A 53 -0.89 -2.10 -12.07
N GLN A 54 -0.66 -3.40 -12.23
CA GLN A 54 -1.68 -4.31 -12.77
C GLN A 54 -2.93 -4.38 -11.87
N CYS A 55 -2.75 -4.41 -10.54
CA CYS A 55 -3.88 -4.38 -9.60
C CYS A 55 -4.71 -3.10 -9.76
N ILE A 56 -4.06 -1.92 -9.86
CA ILE A 56 -4.76 -0.64 -10.06
C ILE A 56 -5.53 -0.62 -11.39
N GLU A 57 -4.95 -1.15 -12.47
CA GLU A 57 -5.62 -1.26 -13.77
C GLU A 57 -6.86 -2.15 -13.70
N LEU A 58 -6.76 -3.32 -13.07
CA LEU A 58 -7.88 -4.26 -12.89
C LEU A 58 -9.00 -3.69 -12.02
N LEU A 59 -8.64 -3.01 -10.93
CA LEU A 59 -9.60 -2.34 -10.05
C LEU A 59 -10.33 -1.21 -10.78
N SER A 60 -9.64 -0.51 -11.69
CA SER A 60 -10.22 0.56 -12.51
C SER A 60 -11.15 0.03 -13.60
N ALA A 61 -10.89 -1.17 -14.12
CA ALA A 61 -11.68 -1.80 -15.18
C ALA A 61 -12.98 -2.45 -14.67
N THR A 62 -13.08 -2.72 -13.36
CA THR A 62 -14.23 -3.42 -12.79
C THR A 62 -15.27 -2.40 -12.29
N PRO A 63 -16.52 -2.43 -12.79
CA PRO A 63 -17.60 -1.56 -12.32
C PRO A 63 -18.19 -2.09 -11.00
N THR A 64 -17.37 -2.34 -9.98
CA THR A 64 -17.88 -2.43 -8.61
C THR A 64 -18.22 -1.01 -8.18
N GLY A 65 -19.47 -0.78 -7.74
CA GLY A 65 -20.08 0.54 -7.52
C GLY A 65 -19.48 1.43 -6.42
N ARG A 66 -18.17 1.38 -6.18
CA ARG A 66 -17.43 2.29 -5.31
C ARG A 66 -16.20 2.83 -6.06
N SER A 67 -16.49 3.73 -7.00
CA SER A 67 -15.50 4.61 -7.63
C SER A 67 -14.91 5.53 -6.57
N LYS A 68 -13.85 5.08 -5.90
CA LYS A 68 -12.93 5.96 -5.17
C LYS A 68 -11.52 5.37 -5.23
N ARG A 69 -10.79 5.93 -6.18
CA ARG A 69 -9.37 5.75 -6.47
C ARG A 69 -8.58 6.40 -5.34
N ASP A 70 -8.62 5.82 -4.16
CA ASP A 70 -8.04 6.49 -3.00
C ASP A 70 -6.59 6.03 -2.84
N LEU A 71 -5.79 6.41 -3.83
CA LEU A 71 -4.40 6.78 -3.59
C LEU A 71 -4.45 7.78 -2.44
N CYS A 72 -3.92 7.38 -1.29
CA CYS A 72 -4.05 8.19 -0.11
C CYS A 72 -2.83 8.03 0.77
N THR A 73 -2.51 9.13 1.45
CA THR A 73 -1.51 9.16 2.49
C THR A 73 -2.08 8.48 3.73
N LEU A 74 -1.73 7.21 3.92
CA LEU A 74 -2.12 6.42 5.08
C LEU A 74 -1.17 6.76 6.23
N LYS A 75 -1.67 7.40 7.29
CA LYS A 75 -0.85 7.72 8.47
C LYS A 75 -0.94 6.63 9.53
N LYS A 76 0.18 6.41 10.21
CA LYS A 76 0.23 5.58 11.43
C LYS A 76 -0.71 6.20 12.48
N CYS A 77 -1.65 5.40 13.00
CA CYS A 77 -2.56 5.79 14.07
C CYS A 77 -1.81 6.10 15.37
#